data_AF-A0A9X5HDU2-F1
#
_entry.id   AF-A0A9X5HDU2-F1
#
_cell.length_a   1.000
_cell.length_b   1.000
_cell.length_c   1.000
_cell.angle_alpha   90.00
_cell.angle_beta   90.00
_cell.angle_gamma   90.00
#
_symmetry.space_group_name_H-M   'P 1'
#
loop_
_entity.id
_entity.type
_entity.pdbx_description
1 polymer ?
#
loop_
_entity_poly.entity_id
_entity_poly.type
_entity_poly.pdbx_seq_one_letter_code
_entity_poly.pdbx_strand_id
1 'polypeptide(L)'
;MTDQAVDPNGVRLPQGAHPEGRFLGRTRELKELRADIERAGLDTLSGRKAPRARVLLIAGRPGSGRSALAEELVRQVAADYPDGVLRTRLSEPGGTPVP
;
A
#
# COMPACT_ATOMS: atom_id res chain seq x y z
N MET A 1 32.40 34.54 -1.51
CA MET A 1 31.66 33.62 -2.38
C MET A 1 31.50 32.34 -1.58
N THR A 2 30.35 32.17 -0.93
CA THR A 2 30.13 31.13 0.09
C THR A 2 29.77 29.81 -0.57
N ASP A 3 30.64 28.82 -0.35
CA ASP A 3 30.42 27.40 -0.66
C ASP A 3 29.45 26.84 0.39
N GLN A 4 28.23 26.52 -0.03
CA GLN A 4 27.21 25.94 0.83
C GLN A 4 27.20 24.43 0.60
N ALA A 5 27.97 23.72 1.42
CA ALA A 5 27.91 22.27 1.52
C ALA A 5 26.56 21.86 2.13
N VAL A 6 25.77 21.07 1.40
CA VAL A 6 24.51 20.48 1.87
C VAL A 6 24.85 19.14 2.50
N ASP A 7 24.69 19.05 3.82
CA ASP A 7 24.76 17.81 4.58
C ASP A 7 23.60 16.87 4.18
N PRO A 8 23.86 15.64 3.68
CA PRO A 8 22.81 14.71 3.29
C PRO A 8 22.11 14.01 4.47
N ASN A 9 22.57 14.19 5.71
CA ASN A 9 22.02 13.48 6.89
C ASN A 9 20.86 14.22 7.58
N GLY A 10 19.95 14.76 6.76
CA GLY A 10 19.08 15.85 7.19
C GLY A 10 17.59 15.57 7.39
N VAL A 11 17.03 14.36 7.21
CA VAL A 11 15.62 14.11 7.61
C VAL A 11 15.36 12.64 7.96
N ARG A 12 15.49 12.28 9.24
CA ARG A 12 14.88 11.04 9.75
C ARG A 12 13.42 11.32 10.07
N LEU A 13 12.52 11.08 9.11
CA LEU A 13 11.07 11.13 9.38
C LEU A 13 10.71 10.03 10.39
N PRO A 14 10.09 10.36 11.55
CA PRO A 14 9.61 9.35 12.48
C PRO A 14 8.60 8.39 11.84
N GLN A 15 8.68 7.15 12.32
CA GLN A 15 7.99 5.95 11.83
C GLN A 15 6.47 5.94 12.11
N GLY A 16 5.73 5.33 11.20
CA GLY A 16 4.79 4.25 11.57
C GLY A 16 3.37 4.62 12.05
N ALA A 17 3.04 5.87 12.29
CA ALA A 17 1.65 6.25 12.58
C ALA A 17 1.31 7.57 11.88
N HIS A 18 0.63 7.46 10.73
CA HIS A 18 -0.08 8.62 10.19
C HIS A 18 -1.18 8.98 11.19
N PRO A 19 -1.39 10.27 11.50
CA PRO A 19 -2.48 10.70 12.38
C PRO A 19 -3.80 10.13 11.84
N GLU A 20 -4.78 9.88 12.72
CA GLU A 20 -6.13 9.44 12.36
C GLU A 20 -6.87 10.52 11.55
N GLY A 21 -6.38 10.79 10.34
CA GLY A 21 -7.06 11.56 9.33
C GLY A 21 -8.18 10.70 8.78
N ARG A 22 -9.38 11.27 8.73
CA ARG A 22 -10.50 10.64 8.03
C ARG A 22 -10.12 10.47 6.56
N PHE A 23 -10.23 9.25 6.04
CA PHE A 23 -10.12 9.02 4.61
C PHE A 23 -11.38 9.55 3.93
N LEU A 24 -11.23 10.54 3.03
CA LEU A 24 -12.35 11.20 2.37
C LEU A 24 -12.29 11.00 0.86
N GLY A 25 -13.44 10.71 0.25
CA GLY A 25 -13.55 10.48 -1.19
C GLY A 25 -12.98 9.12 -1.62
N ARG A 26 -12.74 8.96 -2.94
CA ARG A 26 -12.16 7.75 -3.56
C ARG A 26 -12.92 6.44 -3.28
N THR A 27 -14.21 6.56 -2.96
CA THR A 27 -15.10 5.43 -2.65
C THR A 27 -15.26 4.47 -3.83
N ARG A 28 -15.22 5.02 -5.05
CA ARG A 28 -15.25 4.22 -6.28
C ARG A 28 -14.03 3.30 -6.38
N GLU A 29 -12.85 3.85 -6.20
CA GLU A 29 -11.60 3.08 -6.27
C GLU A 29 -11.51 2.03 -5.17
N LEU A 30 -11.93 2.36 -3.94
CA LEU A 30 -12.02 1.36 -2.87
C LEU A 30 -12.97 0.21 -3.23
N LYS A 31 -14.14 0.53 -3.79
CA LYS A 31 -15.12 -0.47 -4.21
C LYS A 31 -14.55 -1.37 -5.31
N GLU A 32 -13.89 -0.80 -6.31
CA GLU A 32 -13.23 -1.55 -7.38
C GLU A 32 -12.14 -2.49 -6.83
N LEU A 33 -11.28 -1.98 -5.93
CA LEU A 33 -10.24 -2.80 -5.27
C LEU A 33 -10.81 -3.95 -4.44
N ARG A 34 -11.87 -3.72 -3.65
CA ARG A 34 -12.54 -4.80 -2.90
C ARG A 34 -13.14 -5.85 -3.84
N ALA A 35 -13.78 -5.41 -4.92
CA ALA A 35 -14.35 -6.31 -5.91
C ALA A 35 -13.27 -7.20 -6.56
N ASP A 36 -12.07 -6.66 -6.80
CA ASP A 36 -10.94 -7.44 -7.35
C ASP A 36 -10.41 -8.50 -6.36
N ILE A 37 -10.48 -8.25 -5.05
CA ILE A 37 -10.15 -9.24 -4.01
C ILE A 37 -11.17 -10.39 -4.04
N GLU A 38 -12.46 -10.04 -4.09
CA GLU A 38 -13.59 -10.96 -4.06
C GLU A 38 -13.72 -11.78 -5.36
N ARG A 39 -13.28 -11.22 -6.49
CA ARG A 39 -13.43 -11.84 -7.82
C ARG A 39 -12.70 -13.17 -7.92
N ALA A 40 -13.36 -14.17 -8.51
CA ALA A 40 -12.75 -15.46 -8.83
C ALA A 40 -11.41 -15.26 -9.56
N GLY A 41 -10.34 -15.88 -9.02
CA GLY A 41 -9.01 -15.77 -9.58
C GLY A 41 -8.95 -16.39 -10.98
N LEU A 42 -7.98 -15.96 -11.80
CA LEU A 42 -7.79 -16.50 -13.15
C LEU A 42 -7.60 -18.03 -13.13
N ASP A 43 -6.96 -18.56 -12.09
CA ASP A 43 -6.82 -20.00 -11.87
C ASP A 43 -8.15 -20.69 -11.58
N THR A 44 -9.01 -20.07 -10.77
CA THR A 44 -10.37 -20.56 -10.51
C THR A 44 -11.21 -20.57 -11.80
N LEU A 45 -11.10 -19.53 -12.62
CA LEU A 45 -11.78 -19.44 -13.92
C LEU A 45 -11.23 -20.44 -14.96
N SER A 46 -9.96 -20.84 -14.84
CA SER A 46 -9.32 -21.86 -15.68
C SER A 46 -9.37 -23.27 -15.10
N GLY A 47 -10.25 -23.51 -14.12
CA GLY A 47 -10.53 -24.83 -13.55
C GLY A 47 -9.47 -25.36 -12.57
N ARG A 48 -8.44 -24.56 -12.26
CA ARG A 48 -7.41 -24.91 -11.27
C ARG A 48 -7.91 -24.51 -9.86
N LYS A 49 -8.07 -25.52 -8.99
CA LYS A 49 -8.65 -25.38 -7.64
C LYS A 49 -7.71 -24.84 -6.56
N ALA A 50 -6.42 -24.66 -6.84
CA ALA A 50 -5.48 -24.23 -5.80
C ALA A 50 -5.67 -22.74 -5.47
N PRO A 51 -5.82 -22.35 -4.19
CA PRO A 51 -5.78 -20.95 -3.78
C PRO A 51 -4.44 -20.33 -4.18
N ARG A 52 -4.47 -19.20 -4.88
CA ARG A 52 -3.27 -18.43 -5.24
C ARG A 52 -3.36 -17.02 -4.68
N ALA A 53 -2.19 -16.48 -4.33
CA ALA A 53 -2.07 -15.10 -3.89
C ALA A 53 -2.49 -14.15 -5.02
N ARG A 54 -3.13 -13.04 -4.66
CA ARG A 54 -3.48 -11.95 -5.58
C ARG A 54 -2.55 -10.77 -5.35
N VAL A 55 -2.22 -10.07 -6.44
CA VAL A 55 -1.43 -8.83 -6.40
C VAL A 55 -2.27 -7.73 -7.02
N LEU A 56 -2.49 -6.64 -6.26
CA LEU A 56 -3.19 -5.44 -6.73
C LEU A 56 -2.18 -4.30 -6.89
N LEU A 57 -2.29 -3.55 -7.99
CA LEU A 57 -1.42 -2.40 -8.26
C LEU A 57 -2.18 -1.09 -8.07
N ILE A 58 -1.72 -0.25 -7.14
CA ILE A 58 -2.22 1.12 -6.96
C ILE A 58 -1.22 2.10 -7.57
N ALA A 59 -1.53 2.57 -8.78
CA ALA A 59 -0.72 3.56 -9.50
C ALA A 59 -1.37 4.96 -9.47
N GLY A 60 -0.58 6.00 -9.64
CA GLY A 60 -1.04 7.39 -9.57
C GLY A 60 0.10 8.39 -9.42
N ARG A 61 -0.22 9.68 -9.59
CA ARG A 61 0.76 10.77 -9.47
C ARG A 61 1.36 10.86 -8.06
N PRO A 62 2.59 11.38 -7.90
CA PRO A 62 3.12 11.72 -6.58
C PRO A 62 2.12 12.58 -5.79
N GLY A 63 1.96 12.28 -4.49
CA GLY A 63 1.01 13.01 -3.64
C GLY A 63 -0.47 12.66 -3.82
N SER A 64 -0.85 11.76 -4.74
CA SER A 64 -2.27 11.44 -4.99
C SER A 64 -2.96 10.58 -3.92
N GLY A 65 -2.32 10.37 -2.76
CA GLY A 65 -2.85 9.55 -1.67
C GLY A 65 -2.80 8.03 -1.90
N ARG A 66 -1.90 7.51 -2.76
CA ARG A 66 -1.80 6.07 -3.05
C ARG A 66 -1.64 5.21 -1.79
N SER A 67 -0.73 5.62 -0.90
CA SER A 67 -0.50 4.91 0.37
C SER A 67 -1.71 4.98 1.29
N ALA A 68 -2.39 6.14 1.37
CA ALA A 68 -3.61 6.29 2.16
C ALA A 68 -4.75 5.40 1.64
N LEU A 69 -4.90 5.28 0.32
CA LEU A 69 -5.88 4.37 -0.29
C LEU A 69 -5.58 2.91 0.04
N ALA A 70 -4.32 2.50 -0.01
CA ALA A 70 -3.90 1.15 0.36
C ALA A 70 -4.16 0.86 1.86
N GLU A 71 -3.87 1.82 2.73
CA GLU A 71 -4.12 1.73 4.17
C GLU A 71 -5.61 1.62 4.49
N GLU A 72 -6.45 2.41 3.81
CA GLU A 72 -7.90 2.35 3.96
C GLU A 72 -8.46 1.00 3.50
N LEU A 73 -8.00 0.49 2.35
CA LEU A 73 -8.39 -0.83 1.86
C LEU A 73 -8.04 -1.91 2.90
N VAL A 74 -6.81 -1.90 3.42
CA VAL A 74 -6.35 -2.83 4.46
C VAL A 74 -7.25 -2.75 5.70
N ARG A 75 -7.59 -1.55 6.16
CA ARG A 75 -8.49 -1.37 7.31
C ARG A 75 -9.86 -2.00 7.06
N GLN A 76 -10.41 -1.86 5.85
CA GLN A 76 -11.73 -2.37 5.52
C GLN A 76 -11.80 -3.89 5.37
N VAL A 77 -10.71 -4.53 4.94
CA VAL A 77 -10.69 -5.98 4.71
C VAL A 77 -10.08 -6.76 5.88
N ALA A 78 -9.41 -6.10 6.83
CA ALA A 78 -8.70 -6.78 7.92
C ALA A 78 -9.57 -7.78 8.70
N ALA A 79 -10.87 -7.49 8.87
CA ALA A 79 -11.80 -8.40 9.55
C ALA A 79 -12.00 -9.74 8.83
N ASP A 80 -11.77 -9.79 7.51
CA ASP A 80 -11.92 -10.99 6.69
C ASP A 80 -10.66 -11.90 6.74
N TYR A 81 -9.57 -11.42 7.37
CA TYR A 81 -8.29 -12.13 7.49
C TYR A 81 -7.96 -12.40 8.97
N PRO A 82 -8.41 -13.53 9.55
CA PRO A 82 -8.27 -13.81 10.99
C PRO A 82 -6.81 -13.97 11.43
N ASP A 83 -5.93 -14.36 10.51
CA ASP A 83 -4.49 -14.48 10.77
C ASP A 83 -3.77 -13.12 10.80
N GLY A 84 -4.50 -12.04 10.50
CA GLY A 84 -4.04 -10.67 10.56
C GLY A 84 -3.50 -10.13 9.23
N VAL A 85 -2.97 -8.90 9.30
CA VAL A 85 -2.41 -8.19 8.14
C VAL A 85 -0.96 -7.81 8.41
N LEU A 86 -0.09 -8.12 7.44
CA LEU A 86 1.31 -7.75 7.48
C LEU A 86 1.56 -6.53 6.60
N ARG A 87 2.35 -5.58 7.11
CA ARG A 87 2.79 -4.40 6.36
C ARG A 87 4.30 -4.28 6.42
N THR A 88 4.91 -3.99 5.27
CA THR A 88 6.31 -3.61 5.19
C THR A 88 6.50 -2.51 4.16
N ARG A 89 7.51 -1.65 4.36
CA ARG A 89 7.97 -0.72 3.33
C ARG A 89 9.10 -1.41 2.57
N LEU A 90 9.00 -1.47 1.24
CA LEU A 90 10.05 -2.03 0.41
C LEU A 90 11.32 -1.17 0.50
N SER A 91 12.47 -1.83 0.50
CA SER A 91 13.81 -1.24 0.53
C SER A 91 14.72 -1.99 -0.42
N GLU A 92 15.80 -1.34 -0.84
CA GLU A 92 16.88 -1.99 -1.58
C GLU A 92 17.52 -3.12 -0.74
N PRO A 93 18.20 -4.08 -1.39
CA PRO A 93 19.10 -5.00 -0.70
C PRO A 93 20.16 -4.20 0.08
N GLY A 94 20.03 -4.15 1.41
CA GLY A 94 20.84 -3.28 2.28
C GLY A 94 20.03 -2.35 3.19
N GLY A 95 18.71 -2.29 2.99
CA GLY A 95 17.78 -1.55 3.86
C GLY A 95 17.56 -0.09 3.47
N THR A 96 18.23 0.39 2.41
CA THR A 96 18.01 1.74 1.89
C THR A 96 16.57 1.86 1.36
N PRO A 97 15.76 2.84 1.81
CA PRO A 97 14.40 2.96 1.34
C PRO A 97 14.32 3.33 -0.15
N VAL A 98 13.39 2.71 -0.89
CA VAL A 98 13.12 3.09 -2.29
C VAL A 98 12.23 4.35 -2.37
N PRO A 99 12.35 5.16 -3.45
CA PRO A 99 11.54 6.37 -3.67
C PRO A 99 10.03 6.14 -3.76
#